data_AF-A0A4R7FV04-F1
#
_entry.id   AF-A0A4R7FV04-F1
#
_cell.length_a   1.000
_cell.length_b   1.000
_cell.length_c   1.000
_cell.angle_alpha   90.00
_cell.angle_beta   90.00
_cell.angle_gamma   90.00
#
_symmetry.space_group_name_H-M   'P 1'
#
loop_
_entity.id
_entity.type
_entity.pdbx_description
1 polymer ?
#
loop_
_entity_poly.entity_id
_entity_poly.type
_entity_poly.pdbx_seq_one_letter_code
_entity_poly.pdbx_strand_id
1 'polypeptide(L)'
;MEVMMNREQRRAARRAKPPRRGTGHIQMPVNMRFSAEEETWMMLAPTQGANTFLDGTADRDIWNSVMGRINFALILNDNHFNEGWNDLHAGRLVMREVREVGIDTGSWSMTNEQHGVVMTALNLANQMQKMCTRRELRDAMTDMMGQLEYNKRADAIKDKLDART
;
A
#
# COMPACT_ATOMS: atom_id res chain seq x y z
N MET A 1 6.21 -33.00 31.85
CA MET A 1 7.50 -32.38 32.22
C MET A 1 7.90 -31.41 31.11
N GLU A 2 7.64 -30.11 31.27
CA GLU A 2 8.12 -29.09 30.34
C GLU A 2 9.64 -28.93 30.49
N VAL A 3 10.39 -29.31 29.46
CA VAL A 3 11.83 -29.08 29.42
C VAL A 3 12.06 -27.58 29.22
N MET A 4 12.39 -26.88 30.30
CA MET A 4 12.76 -25.46 30.24
C MET A 4 14.07 -25.32 29.45
N MET A 5 13.99 -24.93 28.17
CA MET A 5 15.17 -24.60 27.36
C MET A 5 15.95 -23.44 27.98
N ASN A 6 17.26 -23.62 28.15
CA ASN A 6 18.20 -22.61 28.65
C ASN A 6 18.27 -21.38 27.70
N ARG A 7 18.62 -20.20 28.22
CA ARG A 7 18.63 -18.91 27.51
C ARG A 7 19.47 -18.95 26.22
N GLU A 8 20.55 -19.71 26.22
CA GLU A 8 21.40 -19.94 25.04
C GLU A 8 20.76 -20.87 24.02
N GLN A 9 20.07 -21.92 24.47
CA GLN A 9 19.31 -22.83 23.61
C GLN A 9 18.11 -22.10 22.96
N ARG A 10 17.48 -21.16 23.66
CA ARG A 10 16.43 -20.29 23.08
C ARG A 10 16.99 -19.34 22.01
N ARG A 11 18.21 -18.83 22.20
CA ARG A 11 18.90 -18.00 21.19
C ARG A 11 19.37 -18.83 20.00
N ALA A 12 19.86 -20.04 20.22
CA ALA A 12 20.23 -20.99 19.17
C ALA A 12 19.00 -21.45 18.37
N ALA A 13 17.87 -21.73 19.04
CA ALA A 13 16.61 -22.08 18.37
C ALA A 13 16.03 -20.92 17.56
N ARG A 14 16.19 -19.66 18.00
CA ARG A 14 15.85 -18.47 17.18
C ARG A 14 16.79 -18.24 16.00
N ARG A 15 18.06 -18.67 16.10
CA ARG A 15 19.06 -18.59 15.01
C ARG A 15 18.98 -19.76 14.04
N ALA A 16 18.47 -20.90 14.49
CA ALA A 16 18.15 -22.04 13.64
C ALA A 16 16.99 -21.65 12.72
N LYS A 17 17.33 -21.26 11.49
CA LYS A 17 16.31 -21.08 10.44
C LYS A 17 15.53 -22.40 10.33
N PRO A 18 14.19 -22.35 10.29
CA PRO A 18 13.41 -23.57 10.08
C PRO A 18 13.89 -24.26 8.79
N PRO A 19 13.91 -25.61 8.75
CA PRO A 19 14.32 -26.33 7.56
C PRO A 19 13.44 -25.87 6.39
N ARG A 20 14.07 -25.49 5.28
CA ARG A 20 13.39 -25.16 4.03
C ARG A 20 12.64 -26.42 3.59
N ARG A 21 11.33 -26.45 3.82
CA ARG A 21 10.47 -27.50 3.27
C ARG A 21 10.52 -27.40 1.74
N GLY A 22 10.56 -28.58 1.12
CA GLY A 22 10.99 -28.83 -0.25
C GLY A 22 10.19 -28.15 -1.37
N THR A 23 10.72 -28.35 -2.58
CA THR A 23 10.11 -28.18 -3.92
C THR A 23 8.83 -27.34 -3.95
N GLY A 24 9.02 -26.06 -4.26
CA GLY A 24 7.95 -25.08 -4.34
C GLY A 24 8.37 -23.74 -3.74
N HIS A 25 8.80 -22.82 -4.60
CA HIS A 25 8.96 -21.39 -4.33
C HIS A 25 10.07 -21.04 -3.33
N ILE A 26 11.32 -20.99 -3.81
CA ILE A 26 12.36 -20.18 -3.15
C ILE A 26 11.88 -18.72 -3.18
N GLN A 27 11.21 -18.29 -2.11
CA GLN A 27 10.78 -16.91 -1.98
C GLN A 27 11.99 -16.04 -1.65
N MET A 28 12.53 -15.40 -2.69
CA MET A 28 13.59 -14.41 -2.57
C MET A 28 13.21 -13.37 -1.51
N PRO A 29 14.12 -12.99 -0.61
CA PRO A 29 13.84 -11.92 0.35
C PRO A 29 13.47 -10.65 -0.40
N VAL A 30 12.31 -10.06 -0.08
CA VAL A 30 11.92 -8.79 -0.67
C VAL A 30 12.76 -7.69 -0.01
N ASN A 31 13.74 -7.19 -0.75
CA ASN A 31 14.63 -6.11 -0.34
C ASN A 31 14.11 -4.72 -0.76
N MET A 32 12.79 -4.49 -0.77
CA MET A 32 12.28 -3.11 -0.80
C MET A 32 12.57 -2.48 0.56
N ARG A 33 13.66 -1.71 0.62
CA ARG A 33 14.06 -0.95 1.81
C ARG A 33 13.66 0.51 1.63
N PHE A 34 12.36 0.80 1.75
CA PHE A 34 11.97 2.15 2.11
C PHE A 34 12.38 2.41 3.57
N SER A 35 12.95 3.58 3.81
CA SER A 35 13.17 4.05 5.17
C SER A 35 11.82 4.28 5.85
N ALA A 36 11.75 4.19 7.19
CA ALA A 36 10.52 4.48 7.91
C ALA A 36 10.05 5.94 7.69
N GLU A 37 11.01 6.83 7.42
CA GLU A 37 10.76 8.22 7.06
C GLU A 37 10.07 8.32 5.68
N GLU A 38 10.60 7.67 4.64
CA GLU A 38 10.00 7.64 3.30
C GLU A 38 8.58 7.08 3.33
N GLU A 39 8.35 6.04 4.13
CA GLU A 39 7.02 5.47 4.30
C GLU A 39 6.03 6.47 4.92
N THR A 40 6.49 7.26 5.90
CA THR A 40 5.69 8.31 6.51
C THR A 40 5.43 9.45 5.53
N TRP A 41 6.43 9.85 4.73
CA TRP A 41 6.29 10.83 3.67
C TRP A 41 5.27 10.42 2.61
N MET A 42 5.27 9.15 2.20
CA MET A 42 4.27 8.60 1.29
C MET A 42 2.83 8.67 1.84
N MET A 43 2.66 8.59 3.16
CA MET A 43 1.35 8.76 3.81
C MET A 43 0.94 10.23 3.90
N LEU A 44 1.89 11.12 4.18
CA LEU A 44 1.62 12.53 4.47
C LEU A 44 1.41 13.37 3.21
N ALA A 45 2.13 13.11 2.12
CA ALA A 45 2.04 13.94 0.92
C ALA A 45 0.61 14.03 0.34
N PRO A 46 -0.16 12.92 0.23
CA PRO A 46 -1.56 12.99 -0.20
C PRO A 46 -2.45 13.73 0.81
N THR A 47 -2.23 13.54 2.11
CA THR A 47 -3.01 14.19 3.17
C THR A 47 -2.77 15.71 3.22
N GLN A 48 -1.53 16.15 3.02
CA GLN A 48 -1.20 17.57 2.91
C GLN A 48 -1.74 18.16 1.60
N GLY A 49 -1.60 17.42 0.49
CA GLY A 49 -2.17 17.79 -0.80
C GLY A 49 -3.68 17.97 -0.75
N ALA A 50 -4.41 17.12 -0.01
CA ALA A 50 -5.86 17.24 0.16
C ALA A 50 -6.28 18.61 0.73
N ASN A 51 -5.47 19.24 1.58
CA ASN A 51 -5.77 20.56 2.13
C ASN A 51 -5.69 21.68 1.09
N THR A 52 -4.84 21.55 0.07
CA THR A 52 -4.68 22.57 -0.98
C THR A 52 -5.92 22.73 -1.87
N PHE A 53 -6.80 21.72 -1.90
CA PHE A 53 -8.08 21.81 -2.61
C PHE A 53 -9.09 22.75 -1.93
N LEU A 54 -8.95 23.00 -0.62
CA LEU A 54 -9.79 23.98 0.08
C LEU A 54 -9.47 25.41 -0.37
N ASP A 55 -8.19 25.69 -0.59
CA ASP A 55 -7.71 26.99 -1.04
C ASP A 55 -7.80 27.16 -2.57
N GLY A 56 -8.20 26.11 -3.30
CA GLY A 56 -8.29 26.10 -4.76
C GLY A 56 -6.94 26.22 -5.47
N THR A 57 -5.83 25.95 -4.76
CA THR A 57 -4.46 26.00 -5.29
C THR A 57 -3.96 24.63 -5.74
N ALA A 58 -4.79 23.59 -5.60
CA ALA A 58 -4.45 22.25 -6.02
C ALA A 58 -4.34 22.16 -7.56
N ASP A 59 -3.52 21.21 -8.00
CA ASP A 59 -3.33 20.90 -9.40
C ASP A 59 -3.71 19.44 -9.69
N ARG A 60 -3.57 19.08 -10.97
CA ARG A 60 -3.82 17.72 -11.44
C ARG A 60 -2.90 16.69 -10.78
N ASP A 61 -1.69 17.06 -10.42
CA ASP A 61 -0.69 16.13 -9.86
C ASP A 61 -1.02 15.79 -8.41
N ILE A 62 -1.47 16.79 -7.64
CA ILE A 62 -2.04 16.61 -6.31
C ILE A 62 -3.29 15.72 -6.39
N TRP A 63 -4.16 15.94 -7.38
CA TRP A 63 -5.32 15.08 -7.61
C TRP A 63 -4.92 13.63 -7.89
N ASN A 64 -3.95 13.40 -8.78
CA ASN A 64 -3.43 12.06 -9.08
C ASN A 64 -2.87 11.39 -7.83
N SER A 65 -2.17 12.14 -6.97
CA SER A 65 -1.60 11.64 -5.72
C SER A 65 -2.67 11.19 -4.73
N VAL A 66 -3.68 12.03 -4.48
CA VAL A 66 -4.80 11.73 -3.57
C VAL A 66 -5.64 10.56 -4.10
N MET A 67 -6.00 10.60 -5.37
CA MET A 67 -6.79 9.54 -6.01
C MET A 67 -6.03 8.21 -6.05
N GLY A 68 -4.74 8.24 -6.38
CA GLY A 68 -3.87 7.06 -6.37
C GLY A 68 -3.80 6.42 -4.99
N ARG A 69 -3.71 7.24 -3.93
CA ARG A 69 -3.71 6.77 -2.55
C ARG A 69 -5.01 6.05 -2.16
N ILE A 70 -6.15 6.63 -2.51
CA ILE A 70 -7.46 6.04 -2.23
C ILE A 70 -7.63 4.73 -3.02
N ASN A 71 -7.23 4.70 -4.29
CA ASN A 71 -7.29 3.48 -5.12
C ASN A 71 -6.40 2.36 -4.58
N PHE A 72 -5.19 2.69 -4.12
CA PHE A 72 -4.31 1.72 -3.46
C PHE A 72 -4.96 1.14 -2.20
N ALA A 73 -5.60 1.98 -1.39
CA ALA A 73 -6.30 1.54 -0.19
C ALA A 73 -7.52 0.65 -0.50
N LEU A 74 -8.24 0.90 -1.60
CA LEU A 74 -9.34 0.03 -2.04
C LEU A 74 -8.85 -1.39 -2.34
N ILE A 75 -7.71 -1.52 -3.03
CA ILE A 75 -7.08 -2.81 -3.33
C ILE A 75 -6.58 -3.49 -2.04
N LEU A 76 -5.94 -2.72 -1.15
CA LEU A 76 -5.53 -3.24 0.16
C LEU A 76 -6.72 -3.75 0.99
N ASN A 77 -7.83 -3.01 0.97
CA ASN A 77 -9.03 -3.39 1.68
C ASN A 77 -9.61 -4.69 1.14
N ASP A 78 -9.71 -4.84 -0.18
CA ASP A 78 -10.21 -6.05 -0.85
C ASP A 78 -9.32 -7.28 -0.55
N ASN A 79 -8.00 -7.08 -0.54
CA ASN A 79 -7.05 -8.17 -0.30
C ASN A 79 -6.96 -8.60 1.19
N HIS A 80 -7.12 -7.69 2.15
CA HIS A 80 -6.70 -7.95 3.54
C HIS A 80 -7.67 -7.54 4.68
N PHE A 81 -8.56 -6.56 4.50
CA PHE A 81 -9.34 -6.00 5.62
C PHE A 81 -10.86 -6.13 5.48
N ASN A 82 -11.44 -5.98 4.29
CA ASN A 82 -12.88 -6.05 3.99
C ASN A 82 -13.84 -5.18 4.85
N GLU A 83 -13.34 -4.24 5.66
CA GLU A 83 -14.16 -3.43 6.59
C GLU A 83 -14.33 -1.97 6.13
N GLY A 84 -13.44 -1.46 5.27
CA GLY A 84 -13.36 -0.04 4.94
C GLY A 84 -13.96 0.39 3.61
N TRP A 85 -14.73 -0.49 2.95
CA TRP A 85 -15.13 -0.28 1.55
C TRP A 85 -15.96 0.98 1.34
N ASN A 86 -16.95 1.23 2.21
CA ASN A 86 -17.88 2.35 2.05
C ASN A 86 -17.16 3.70 2.12
N ASP A 87 -16.28 3.89 3.11
CA ASP A 87 -15.58 5.16 3.32
C ASP A 87 -14.57 5.44 2.20
N LEU A 88 -13.82 4.40 1.78
CA LEU A 88 -12.88 4.51 0.67
C LEU A 88 -13.62 4.76 -0.66
N HIS A 89 -14.77 4.12 -0.87
CA HIS A 89 -15.57 4.30 -2.08
C HIS A 89 -16.20 5.69 -2.12
N ALA A 90 -16.70 6.20 -1.00
CA ALA A 90 -17.20 7.57 -0.90
C ALA A 90 -16.11 8.59 -1.22
N GLY A 91 -14.92 8.44 -0.65
CA GLY A 91 -13.76 9.30 -0.98
C GLY A 91 -13.39 9.24 -2.46
N ARG A 92 -13.46 8.06 -3.09
CA ARG A 92 -13.20 7.89 -4.53
C ARG A 92 -14.22 8.63 -5.39
N LEU A 93 -15.50 8.59 -5.03
CA LEU A 93 -16.56 9.28 -5.79
C LEU A 93 -16.39 10.80 -5.73
N VAL A 94 -16.12 11.35 -4.54
CA VAL A 94 -15.83 12.78 -4.36
C VAL A 94 -14.64 13.21 -5.23
N MET A 95 -13.56 12.43 -5.25
CA MET A 95 -12.41 12.76 -6.10
C MET A 95 -12.74 12.71 -7.60
N ARG A 96 -13.72 11.92 -8.05
CA ARG A 96 -14.18 11.96 -9.45
C ARG A 96 -14.94 13.24 -9.76
N GLU A 97 -15.80 13.70 -8.85
CA GLU A 97 -16.51 14.98 -8.99
C GLU A 97 -15.52 16.15 -9.06
N VAL A 98 -14.52 16.16 -8.17
CA VAL A 98 -13.46 17.19 -8.18
C VAL A 98 -12.70 17.22 -9.52
N ARG A 99 -12.51 16.06 -10.15
CA ARG A 99 -11.90 15.99 -11.49
C ARG A 99 -12.79 16.61 -12.55
N GLU A 100 -14.08 16.34 -12.52
CA GLU A 100 -15.03 16.90 -13.48
C GLU A 100 -15.07 18.43 -13.36
N VAL A 101 -15.18 18.94 -12.13
CA VAL A 101 -15.11 20.39 -11.86
C VAL A 101 -13.77 20.98 -12.29
N GLY A 102 -12.64 20.32 -11.99
CA GLY A 102 -11.31 20.80 -12.35
C GLY A 102 -11.07 20.84 -13.86
N ILE A 103 -11.66 19.91 -14.61
CA ILE A 103 -11.60 19.91 -16.08
C ILE A 103 -12.45 21.05 -16.66
N ASP A 104 -13.65 21.26 -16.12
CA ASP A 104 -14.62 22.23 -16.65
C ASP A 104 -14.25 23.68 -16.29
N THR A 105 -13.77 23.91 -15.07
CA THR A 105 -13.50 25.26 -14.54
C THR A 105 -12.02 25.63 -14.56
N GLY A 106 -11.12 24.66 -14.74
CA GLY A 106 -9.67 24.85 -14.60
C GLY A 106 -9.19 24.98 -13.15
N SER A 107 -10.11 24.93 -12.16
CA SER A 107 -9.80 25.02 -10.73
C SER A 107 -10.09 23.70 -10.04
N TRP A 108 -9.07 23.11 -9.43
CA TRP A 108 -9.19 21.86 -8.68
C TRP A 108 -9.51 22.21 -7.23
N SER A 109 -10.80 22.31 -6.91
CA SER A 109 -11.28 22.64 -5.57
C SER A 109 -12.34 21.67 -5.08
N MET A 110 -12.55 21.67 -3.76
CA MET A 110 -13.59 20.86 -3.12
C MET A 110 -14.25 21.64 -1.99
N THR A 111 -15.49 21.29 -1.65
CA THR A 111 -16.17 21.86 -0.48
C THR A 111 -15.59 21.30 0.83
N ASN A 112 -15.85 21.96 1.95
CA ASN A 112 -15.46 21.46 3.28
C ASN A 112 -16.05 20.07 3.59
N GLU A 113 -17.26 19.79 3.12
CA GLU A 113 -17.91 18.49 3.31
C GLU A 113 -17.20 17.40 2.49
N GLN A 114 -16.91 17.69 1.21
CA GLN A 114 -16.14 16.81 0.34
C GLN A 114 -14.73 16.55 0.91
N HIS A 115 -14.07 17.58 1.44
CA HIS A 115 -12.78 17.47 2.10
C HIS A 115 -12.84 16.53 3.31
N GLY A 116 -13.87 16.64 4.16
CA GLY A 116 -14.06 15.75 5.29
C GLY A 116 -14.16 14.27 4.89
N VAL A 117 -14.89 13.97 3.81
CA VAL A 117 -15.02 12.61 3.27
C VAL A 117 -13.68 12.09 2.74
N VAL A 118 -12.97 12.90 1.95
CA VAL A 118 -11.65 12.54 1.40
C VAL A 118 -10.63 12.31 2.52
N MET A 119 -10.59 13.17 3.53
CA MET A 119 -9.69 13.03 4.67
C MET A 119 -9.97 11.77 5.50
N THR A 120 -11.25 11.40 5.63
CA THR A 120 -11.64 10.14 6.29
C THR A 120 -11.09 8.94 5.53
N ALA A 121 -11.26 8.91 4.21
CA ALA A 121 -10.70 7.85 3.35
C ALA A 121 -9.17 7.80 3.42
N LEU A 122 -8.48 8.95 3.41
CA LEU A 122 -7.02 9.01 3.51
C LEU A 122 -6.49 8.55 4.88
N ASN A 123 -7.20 8.89 5.96
CA ASN A 123 -6.86 8.42 7.30
C ASN A 123 -6.99 6.91 7.41
N LEU A 124 -8.07 6.35 6.86
CA LEU A 124 -8.30 4.91 6.80
C LEU A 124 -7.21 4.21 5.95
N ALA A 125 -6.84 4.77 4.80
CA ALA A 125 -5.73 4.28 3.98
C ALA A 125 -4.41 4.24 4.76
N ASN A 126 -4.12 5.27 5.56
CA ASN A 126 -2.92 5.36 6.38
C ASN A 126 -2.94 4.35 7.53
N GLN A 127 -4.09 4.10 8.14
CA GLN A 127 -4.26 3.06 9.17
C GLN A 127 -4.04 1.67 8.58
N MET A 128 -4.68 1.36 7.44
CA MET A 128 -4.53 0.08 6.74
C MET A 128 -3.06 -0.18 6.39
N GLN A 129 -2.35 0.80 5.84
CA GLN A 129 -0.93 0.64 5.54
C GLN A 129 -0.09 0.29 6.78
N LYS A 130 -0.36 0.94 7.92
CA LYS A 130 0.37 0.66 9.18
C LYS A 130 0.09 -0.73 9.74
N MET A 131 -1.07 -1.29 9.45
CA MET A 131 -1.47 -2.64 9.88
C MET A 131 -0.93 -3.73 8.95
N CYS A 132 -0.64 -3.41 7.69
CA CYS A 132 -0.09 -4.35 6.73
C CYS A 132 1.40 -4.66 6.97
N THR A 133 1.77 -5.89 6.65
CA THR A 133 3.16 -6.26 6.44
C THR A 133 3.67 -5.76 5.09
N ARG A 134 5.00 -5.63 4.96
CA ARG A 134 5.64 -5.21 3.71
C ARG A 134 5.35 -6.13 2.52
N ARG A 135 5.01 -7.42 2.77
CA ARG A 135 4.66 -8.37 1.72
C ARG A 135 3.28 -8.06 1.16
N GLU A 136 2.31 -7.84 2.04
CA GLU A 136 0.93 -7.47 1.70
C GLU A 136 0.90 -6.13 0.94
N LEU A 137 1.68 -5.14 1.38
CA LEU A 137 1.83 -3.87 0.65
C LEU A 137 2.40 -4.05 -0.76
N ARG A 138 3.40 -4.92 -0.92
CA ARG A 138 3.99 -5.22 -2.24
C ARG A 138 2.98 -5.91 -3.15
N ASP A 139 2.24 -6.87 -2.62
CA ASP A 139 1.29 -7.67 -3.40
C ASP A 139 0.15 -6.75 -3.90
N ALA A 140 -0.42 -5.93 -3.01
CA ALA A 140 -1.41 -4.91 -3.42
C ALA A 140 -0.86 -3.87 -4.41
N MET A 141 0.42 -3.46 -4.28
CA MET A 141 1.03 -2.53 -5.22
C MET A 141 1.27 -3.17 -6.58
N THR A 142 1.55 -4.48 -6.60
CA THR A 142 1.64 -5.27 -7.83
C THR A 142 0.29 -5.39 -8.51
N ASP A 143 -0.78 -5.59 -7.74
CA ASP A 143 -2.13 -5.64 -8.28
C ASP A 143 -2.56 -4.27 -8.86
N MET A 144 -2.20 -3.17 -8.19
CA MET A 144 -2.50 -1.81 -8.66
C MET A 144 -1.74 -1.43 -9.94
N MET A 145 -0.46 -1.78 -10.04
CA MET A 145 0.39 -1.42 -11.18
C MET A 145 0.31 -2.45 -12.33
N GLY A 146 -0.34 -3.59 -12.11
CA GLY A 146 -0.29 -4.74 -13.00
C GLY A 146 1.07 -5.45 -12.97
N GLN A 147 1.22 -6.52 -13.77
CA GLN A 147 2.51 -7.22 -13.93
C GLN A 147 3.56 -6.31 -14.60
N LEU A 148 4.28 -5.55 -13.79
CA LEU A 148 5.52 -4.86 -14.17
C LEU A 148 6.48 -5.85 -14.85
N GLU A 149 7.22 -5.42 -15.87
CA GLU A 149 8.27 -6.25 -16.51
C GLU A 149 9.27 -6.82 -15.49
N TYR A 150 9.51 -6.09 -14.40
CA TYR A 150 10.32 -6.55 -13.28
C TYR A 150 9.77 -7.83 -12.64
N ASN A 151 8.45 -7.94 -12.47
CA ASN A 151 7.80 -9.12 -11.91
C ASN A 151 7.91 -10.30 -12.88
N LYS A 152 7.76 -10.06 -14.19
CA LYS A 152 8.01 -11.10 -15.22
C LYS A 152 9.44 -11.62 -15.19
N ARG A 153 10.44 -10.74 -14.98
CA ARG A 153 11.85 -11.14 -14.84
C ARG A 153 12.11 -11.90 -13.54
N ALA A 154 11.49 -11.47 -12.43
CA ALA A 154 11.59 -12.17 -11.15
C ALA A 154 10.97 -13.57 -11.23
N ASP A 155 9.81 -13.72 -11.87
CA ASP A 155 9.14 -15.00 -12.06
C ASP A 155 9.94 -15.91 -13.02
N ALA A 156 10.48 -15.37 -14.11
CA ALA A 156 11.39 -16.13 -14.99
C ALA A 156 12.67 -16.60 -14.30
N ILE A 157 13.16 -15.89 -13.28
CA ILE A 157 14.29 -16.33 -12.45
C ILE A 157 13.86 -17.45 -11.50
N LYS A 158 12.67 -17.35 -10.89
CA LYS A 158 12.10 -18.43 -10.05
C LYS A 158 11.93 -19.71 -10.86
N ASP A 159 11.34 -19.62 -12.04
CA ASP A 159 11.12 -20.77 -12.94
C ASP A 159 12.44 -21.45 -13.34
N LYS A 160 13.50 -20.66 -13.61
CA LYS A 160 14.84 -21.18 -13.91
C LYS A 160 15.53 -21.83 -12.71
N LEU A 161 15.26 -21.36 -11.49
CA LEU A 161 15.80 -21.93 -10.26
C LEU A 161 15.09 -23.23 -9.90
N ASP A 162 13.77 -23.29 -10.12
CA ASP A 162 12.96 -24.50 -9.92
C ASP A 162 13.29 -25.58 -10.97
N ALA A 163 13.62 -25.21 -12.20
CA ALA A 163 14.03 -26.15 -13.26
C ALA A 163 15.45 -26.74 -13.10
N ARG A 164 16.23 -26.28 -12.12
CA ARG A 164 17.62 -26.73 -11.85
C ARG A 164 17.76 -27.68 -10.66
N THR A 165 16.65 -28.02 -10.01
CA THR A 165 16.54 -29.07 -8.97
C THR A 165 15.82 -30.28 -9.53
#